data_AF-A0A973NW77-F1
#
_entry.id   AF-A0A973NW77-F1
#
_cell.length_a   1.000
_cell.length_b   1.000
_cell.length_c   1.000
_cell.angle_alpha   90.00
_cell.angle_beta   90.00
_cell.angle_gamma   90.00
#
_symmetry.space_group_name_H-M   'P 1'
#
loop_
_entity.id
_entity.type
_entity.pdbx_description
1 polymer ?
#
loop_
_entity_poly.entity_id
_entity_poly.type
_entity_poly.pdbx_seq_one_letter_code
_entity_poly.pdbx_strand_id
1 'polypeptide(L)'
;MDGLLARPPDDESLFIAANLIALVAFRTGDVGLARRISQEEIGYALRRQADGPVYLMYALQPQINLLRIDGYGSDPDGALDGLGSLARLASGLGMELPELSISMEQVARLDAAGLPVRRVARTTHIVDTCKILYRHRLWERLAEAGTALLARYPDVRGTGPHHAAEALWLGAAAQQPPPDANALDGAPVQAVRLAFLQLMHHTAHLADLGRREEAVRQAASLLARADILDGSFTSPMTPLRWRASLADSLLRAGRMDLAEPVLSEVHHGSGGDSPLHRGIAERLGVPAQEEPRAGREETLALAGQVLDRLT
;
A
#
# COMPACT_ATOMS: atom_id res chain seq x y z
N MET A 1 -8.69 -8.93 30.80
CA MET A 1 -8.22 -8.32 29.54
C MET A 1 -6.90 -8.98 29.22
N ASP A 2 -6.93 -10.21 28.70
CA ASP A 2 -5.73 -11.00 28.38
C ASP A 2 -5.55 -11.18 26.86
N GLY A 3 -5.86 -10.14 26.10
CA GLY A 3 -5.73 -10.13 24.64
C GLY A 3 -4.87 -8.96 24.21
N LEU A 4 -3.78 -9.23 23.48
CA LEU A 4 -2.63 -8.38 23.11
C LEU A 4 -1.46 -8.30 24.11
N LEU A 5 -1.64 -8.62 25.39
CA LEU A 5 -0.61 -8.46 26.44
C LEU A 5 0.07 -9.77 26.89
N ALA A 6 -0.23 -10.90 26.24
CA ALA A 6 0.43 -12.17 26.55
C ALA A 6 1.78 -12.26 25.83
N ARG A 7 2.82 -12.71 26.54
CA ARG A 7 4.12 -13.06 25.94
C ARG A 7 3.87 -14.01 24.75
N PRO A 8 4.40 -13.76 23.55
CA PRO A 8 4.11 -14.59 22.38
C PRO A 8 4.45 -16.07 22.67
N PRO A 9 3.55 -17.04 22.46
CA PRO A 9 3.79 -18.42 22.87
C PRO A 9 4.82 -19.15 22.00
N ASP A 10 4.98 -18.71 20.76
CA ASP A 10 5.85 -19.32 19.75
C ASP A 10 6.55 -18.26 18.89
N ASP A 11 7.44 -18.70 18.01
CA ASP A 11 8.21 -17.84 17.10
C ASP A 11 7.31 -17.13 16.08
N GLU A 12 6.30 -17.80 15.53
CA GLU A 12 5.38 -17.19 14.56
C GLU A 12 4.67 -15.98 15.16
N SER A 13 4.13 -16.15 16.36
CA SER A 13 3.49 -15.08 17.12
C SER A 13 4.46 -13.95 17.46
N LEU A 14 5.74 -14.27 17.72
CA LEU A 14 6.78 -13.27 17.95
C LEU A 14 7.03 -12.42 16.70
N PHE A 15 7.19 -13.03 15.52
CA PHE A 15 7.37 -12.32 14.25
C PHE A 15 6.14 -11.50 13.85
N ILE A 16 4.93 -12.01 14.10
CA ILE A 16 3.69 -11.24 13.87
C ILE A 16 3.66 -10.01 14.79
N ALA A 17 3.92 -10.20 16.08
CA ALA A 17 3.93 -9.10 17.05
C ALA A 17 5.00 -8.06 16.72
N ALA A 18 6.23 -8.50 16.42
CA ALA A 18 7.33 -7.62 16.05
C ALA A 18 7.03 -6.79 14.80
N ASN A 19 6.52 -7.41 13.73
CA ASN A 19 6.10 -6.70 12.53
C ASN A 19 4.99 -5.66 12.79
N LEU A 20 3.99 -5.99 13.61
CA LEU A 20 2.92 -5.06 13.96
C LEU A 20 3.45 -3.87 14.76
N ILE A 21 4.33 -4.10 15.73
CA ILE A 21 4.95 -3.03 16.52
C ILE A 21 5.84 -2.17 15.64
N ALA A 22 6.68 -2.76 14.77
CA ALA A 22 7.50 -2.02 13.82
C ALA A 22 6.64 -1.12 12.90
N LEU A 23 5.50 -1.63 12.43
CA LEU A 23 4.54 -0.85 11.63
C LEU A 23 3.94 0.33 12.42
N VAL A 24 3.55 0.12 13.68
CA VAL A 24 3.03 1.20 14.54
C VAL A 24 4.12 2.22 14.84
N ALA A 25 5.34 1.79 15.18
CA ALA A 25 6.48 2.67 15.39
C ALA A 25 6.75 3.54 14.16
N PHE A 26 6.77 2.94 12.97
CA PHE A 26 6.92 3.69 11.71
C PHE A 26 5.78 4.70 11.49
N ARG A 27 4.52 4.29 11.67
CA ARG A 27 3.34 5.17 11.48
C ARG A 27 3.28 6.32 12.49
N THR A 28 3.84 6.15 13.67
CA THR A 28 3.90 7.17 14.72
C THR A 28 5.17 8.03 14.65
N GLY A 29 6.02 7.80 13.64
CA GLY A 29 7.22 8.60 13.35
C GLY A 29 8.50 8.11 14.04
N ASP A 30 8.46 7.02 14.80
CA ASP A 30 9.66 6.42 15.42
C ASP A 30 10.35 5.46 14.43
N VAL A 31 10.98 6.07 13.42
CA VAL A 31 11.68 5.34 12.34
C VAL A 31 12.87 4.53 12.88
N GLY A 32 13.56 5.05 13.90
CA GLY A 32 14.70 4.37 14.52
C GLY A 32 14.30 3.07 15.20
N LEU A 33 13.22 3.10 15.98
CA LEU A 33 12.67 1.90 16.63
C LEU A 33 12.17 0.88 15.59
N ALA A 34 11.44 1.33 14.57
CA ALA A 34 10.94 0.44 13.51
C ALA A 34 12.07 -0.29 12.79
N ARG A 35 13.16 0.43 12.45
CA ARG A 35 14.36 -0.15 11.84
C ARG A 35 15.02 -1.16 12.76
N ARG A 36 15.23 -0.80 14.03
CA ARG A 36 15.85 -1.68 15.01
C ARG A 36 15.07 -3.00 15.16
N ILE A 37 13.75 -2.94 15.35
CA ILE A 37 12.93 -4.15 15.46
C ILE A 37 13.08 -5.02 14.21
N SER A 38 13.00 -4.42 13.01
CA SER A 38 13.16 -5.18 11.76
C SER A 38 14.53 -5.84 11.63
N GLN A 39 15.62 -5.16 12.03
CA GLN A 39 16.97 -5.73 12.01
C GLN A 39 17.10 -6.89 13.02
N GLU A 40 16.55 -6.74 14.22
CA GLU A 40 16.57 -7.81 15.23
C GLU A 40 15.72 -9.02 14.80
N GLU A 41 14.56 -8.80 14.14
CA GLU A 41 13.77 -9.89 13.55
C GLU A 41 14.58 -10.68 12.51
N ILE A 42 15.29 -9.97 11.61
CA ILE A 42 16.15 -10.60 10.60
C ILE A 42 17.28 -11.38 11.29
N GLY A 43 17.96 -10.77 12.26
CA GLY A 43 19.02 -11.41 13.03
C GLY A 43 18.55 -12.68 13.72
N TYR A 44 17.40 -12.64 14.41
CA TYR A 44 16.80 -13.79 15.08
C TYR A 44 16.48 -14.92 14.10
N ALA A 45 15.85 -14.59 12.97
CA ALA A 45 15.54 -15.53 11.92
C ALA A 45 16.79 -16.20 11.32
N LEU A 46 17.85 -15.44 11.06
CA LEU A 46 19.09 -15.97 10.50
C LEU A 46 19.81 -16.90 11.48
N ARG A 47 19.81 -16.60 12.79
CA ARG A 47 20.35 -17.51 13.82
C ARG A 47 19.62 -18.85 13.88
N ARG A 48 18.33 -18.87 13.54
CA ARG A 48 17.46 -20.06 13.55
C ARG A 48 17.26 -20.69 12.18
N GLN A 49 17.97 -20.23 11.15
CA GLN A 49 17.79 -20.72 9.78
C GLN A 49 17.97 -22.25 9.65
N ALA A 50 18.86 -22.84 10.46
CA ALA A 50 19.08 -24.27 10.49
C ALA A 50 17.85 -25.07 10.95
N ASP A 51 16.98 -24.46 11.77
CA ASP A 51 15.78 -25.08 12.33
C ASP A 51 14.66 -25.25 11.29
N GLY A 52 14.73 -24.52 10.18
CA GLY A 52 13.82 -24.73 9.06
C GLY A 52 13.81 -23.60 8.02
N PRO A 53 13.38 -23.89 6.77
CA PRO A 53 13.30 -22.90 5.71
C PRO A 53 12.31 -21.77 6.02
N VAL A 54 11.35 -21.98 6.93
CA VAL A 54 10.37 -20.96 7.35
C VAL A 54 11.04 -19.71 7.93
N TYR A 55 12.19 -19.84 8.59
CA TYR A 55 12.87 -18.67 9.17
C TYR A 55 13.39 -17.71 8.09
N LEU A 56 13.75 -18.18 6.89
CA LEU A 56 14.05 -17.28 5.77
C LEU A 56 12.81 -16.50 5.31
N MET A 57 11.62 -17.12 5.39
CA MET A 57 10.37 -16.43 5.12
C MET A 57 10.07 -15.38 6.19
N TYR A 58 10.34 -15.70 7.46
CA TYR A 58 10.21 -14.74 8.57
C TYR A 58 11.20 -13.57 8.46
N ALA A 59 12.42 -13.79 7.94
CA ALA A 59 13.37 -12.70 7.67
C ALA A 59 12.93 -11.80 6.49
N LEU A 60 12.16 -12.32 5.53
CA LEU A 60 11.79 -11.56 4.33
C LEU A 60 10.87 -10.38 4.66
N GLN A 61 9.88 -10.55 5.54
CA GLN A 61 8.94 -9.48 5.88
C GLN A 61 9.59 -8.25 6.55
N PRO A 62 10.44 -8.37 7.57
CA PRO A 62 11.17 -7.24 8.13
C PRO A 62 12.17 -6.63 7.13
N GLN A 63 12.80 -7.43 6.26
CA GLN A 63 13.62 -6.87 5.17
C GLN A 63 12.79 -5.99 4.21
N ILE A 64 11.55 -6.39 3.91
CA ILE A 64 10.62 -5.58 3.13
C ILE A 64 10.25 -4.29 3.91
N ASN A 65 10.10 -4.36 5.22
CA ASN A 65 9.84 -3.17 6.04
C ASN A 65 11.01 -2.18 5.97
N LEU A 66 12.26 -2.66 5.97
CA LEU A 66 13.43 -1.79 5.79
C LEU A 66 13.39 -1.06 4.45
N LEU A 67 13.11 -1.78 3.35
CA LEU A 67 12.94 -1.15 2.03
C LEU A 67 11.81 -0.12 2.02
N ARG A 68 10.71 -0.36 2.73
CA ARG A 68 9.61 0.61 2.87
C ARG A 68 9.99 1.82 3.70
N ILE A 69 10.76 1.64 4.77
CA ILE A 69 11.25 2.73 5.60
C ILE A 69 12.13 3.66 4.75
N ASP A 70 13.07 3.09 4.00
CA ASP A 70 13.96 3.85 3.12
C ASP A 70 13.17 4.51 1.98
N GLY A 71 12.33 3.73 1.32
CA GLY A 71 11.59 4.15 0.14
C GLY A 71 10.50 5.17 0.41
N TYR A 72 9.82 5.10 1.55
CA TYR A 72 8.84 6.13 1.95
C TYR A 72 9.49 7.33 2.67
N GLY A 73 10.74 7.16 3.11
CA GLY A 73 11.55 8.16 3.75
C GLY A 73 12.45 8.88 2.75
N SER A 74 13.75 8.86 3.01
CA SER A 74 14.75 9.72 2.36
C SER A 74 15.45 9.10 1.15
N ASP A 75 15.31 7.79 0.90
CA ASP A 75 16.07 7.10 -0.16
C ASP A 75 15.15 6.24 -1.04
N PRO A 76 14.34 6.88 -1.91
CA PRO A 76 13.51 6.15 -2.86
C PRO A 76 14.33 5.31 -3.85
N ASP A 77 15.50 5.77 -4.28
CA ASP A 77 16.28 5.09 -5.31
C ASP A 77 16.94 3.82 -4.77
N GLY A 78 17.59 3.89 -3.61
CA GLY A 78 18.15 2.69 -2.95
C GLY A 78 17.08 1.66 -2.61
N ALA A 79 15.88 2.10 -2.20
CA ALA A 79 14.75 1.21 -1.98
C ALA A 79 14.26 0.55 -3.28
N LEU A 80 14.16 1.28 -4.38
CA LEU A 80 13.76 0.75 -5.69
C LEU A 80 14.77 -0.27 -6.23
N ASP A 81 16.07 -0.03 -6.05
CA ASP A 81 17.12 -1.00 -6.37
C ASP A 81 16.97 -2.29 -5.54
N GLY A 82 16.70 -2.16 -4.25
CA GLY A 82 16.41 -3.29 -3.37
C GLY A 82 15.14 -4.06 -3.77
N LEU A 83 14.09 -3.37 -4.22
CA LEU A 83 12.91 -4.02 -4.79
C LEU A 83 13.24 -4.79 -6.10
N GLY A 84 14.23 -4.32 -6.87
CA GLY A 84 14.81 -5.07 -8.00
C GLY A 84 15.40 -6.42 -7.58
N SER A 85 16.06 -6.49 -6.42
CA SER A 85 16.52 -7.77 -5.84
C SER A 85 15.35 -8.71 -5.49
N LEU A 86 14.22 -8.20 -4.99
CA LEU A 86 13.02 -9.02 -4.78
C LEU A 86 12.45 -9.56 -6.10
N ALA A 87 12.58 -8.82 -7.20
CA ALA A 87 12.18 -9.31 -8.52
C ALA A 87 12.99 -10.55 -8.96
N ARG A 88 14.26 -10.67 -8.54
CA ARG A 88 15.07 -11.88 -8.77
C ARG A 88 14.50 -13.07 -8.00
N LEU A 89 14.18 -12.88 -6.71
CA LEU A 89 13.56 -13.89 -5.87
C LEU A 89 12.20 -14.35 -6.42
N ALA A 90 11.39 -13.42 -6.92
CA ALA A 90 10.12 -13.71 -7.60
C ALA A 90 10.31 -14.64 -8.83
N SER A 91 11.44 -14.51 -9.53
CA SER A 91 11.82 -15.35 -10.67
C SER A 91 12.52 -16.67 -10.27
N GLY A 92 12.59 -16.99 -8.97
CA GLY A 92 13.26 -18.20 -8.48
C GLY A 92 14.78 -18.12 -8.46
N LEU A 93 15.35 -16.92 -8.57
CA LEU A 93 16.78 -16.67 -8.49
C LEU A 93 17.16 -16.23 -7.08
N GLY A 94 18.45 -16.36 -6.76
CA GLY A 94 18.98 -15.79 -5.52
C GLY A 94 18.89 -14.25 -5.49
N MET A 95 18.80 -13.70 -4.30
CA MET A 95 18.78 -12.27 -4.03
C MET A 95 19.80 -11.87 -2.97
N GLU A 96 20.27 -10.64 -3.07
CA GLU A 96 21.13 -10.01 -2.07
C GLU A 96 20.54 -8.65 -1.70
N LEU A 97 20.36 -8.44 -0.40
CA LEU A 97 19.96 -7.20 0.25
C LEU A 97 20.85 -6.97 1.48
N PRO A 98 20.96 -5.73 1.98
CA PRO A 98 21.91 -5.40 3.05
C PRO A 98 21.83 -6.30 4.28
N GLU A 99 20.62 -6.65 4.73
CA GLU A 99 20.42 -7.46 5.94
C GLU A 99 20.05 -8.92 5.62
N LEU A 100 19.72 -9.25 4.37
CA LEU A 100 19.22 -10.57 3.98
C LEU A 100 19.71 -10.99 2.60
N SER A 101 20.45 -12.10 2.56
CA SER A 101 20.83 -12.77 1.34
C SER A 101 20.18 -14.16 1.28
N ILE A 102 19.57 -14.48 0.13
CA ILE A 102 18.96 -15.79 -0.12
C ILE A 102 19.58 -16.35 -1.41
N SER A 103 20.39 -17.39 -1.26
CA SER A 103 21.01 -18.13 -2.37
C SER A 103 19.99 -18.95 -3.16
N MET A 104 20.35 -19.37 -4.38
CA MET A 104 19.49 -20.24 -5.20
C MET A 104 19.15 -21.58 -4.53
N GLU A 105 20.08 -22.15 -3.76
CA GLU A 105 19.82 -23.38 -2.99
C GLU A 105 18.74 -23.15 -1.93
N GLN A 106 18.81 -22.03 -1.22
CA GLN A 106 17.80 -21.66 -0.23
C GLN A 106 16.44 -21.38 -0.88
N VAL A 107 16.40 -20.77 -2.06
CA VAL A 107 15.16 -20.64 -2.85
C VAL A 107 14.56 -22.01 -3.17
N ALA A 108 15.37 -22.96 -3.65
CA ALA A 108 14.90 -24.31 -3.94
C ALA A 108 14.35 -25.01 -2.69
N ARG A 109 14.99 -24.81 -1.53
CA ARG A 109 14.50 -25.34 -0.24
C ARG A 109 13.17 -24.72 0.18
N LEU A 110 12.99 -23.41 -0.01
CA LEU A 110 11.73 -22.72 0.25
C LEU A 110 10.60 -23.24 -0.65
N ASP A 111 10.88 -23.44 -1.94
CA ASP A 111 9.91 -23.99 -2.89
C ASP A 111 9.54 -25.44 -2.55
N ALA A 112 10.53 -26.27 -2.20
CA ALA A 112 10.29 -27.66 -1.78
C ALA A 112 9.44 -27.74 -0.50
N ALA A 113 9.56 -26.75 0.38
CA ALA A 113 8.72 -26.62 1.57
C ALA A 113 7.33 -26.02 1.30
N GLY A 114 7.01 -25.67 0.05
CA GLY A 114 5.72 -25.09 -0.33
C GLY A 114 5.49 -23.66 0.19
N LEU A 115 6.54 -22.94 0.59
CA LEU A 115 6.41 -21.61 1.14
C LEU A 115 6.19 -20.57 0.03
N PRO A 116 5.29 -19.57 0.22
CA PRO A 116 4.86 -18.67 -0.85
C PRO A 116 5.87 -17.54 -1.16
N VAL A 117 7.17 -17.80 -1.02
CA VAL A 117 8.23 -16.77 -1.07
C VAL A 117 8.23 -16.00 -2.39
N ARG A 118 8.10 -16.70 -3.53
CA ARG A 118 8.10 -16.08 -4.87
C ARG A 118 6.88 -15.17 -5.06
N ARG A 119 5.72 -15.61 -4.56
CA ARG A 119 4.47 -14.84 -4.63
C ARG A 119 4.57 -13.56 -3.80
N VAL A 120 5.11 -13.65 -2.59
CA VAL A 120 5.32 -12.50 -1.71
C VAL A 120 6.32 -11.52 -2.33
N ALA A 121 7.49 -11.98 -2.77
CA ALA A 121 8.49 -11.15 -3.43
C ALA A 121 7.93 -10.43 -4.66
N ARG A 122 7.18 -11.14 -5.53
CA ARG A 122 6.51 -10.56 -6.70
C ARG A 122 5.51 -9.47 -6.31
N THR A 123 4.64 -9.78 -5.35
CA THR A 123 3.57 -8.87 -4.93
C THR A 123 4.15 -7.60 -4.32
N THR A 124 5.16 -7.75 -3.45
CA THR A 124 5.87 -6.63 -2.83
C THR A 124 6.58 -5.77 -3.87
N HIS A 125 7.34 -6.37 -4.79
CA HIS A 125 8.02 -5.64 -5.86
C HIS A 125 7.04 -4.81 -6.69
N ILE A 126 5.89 -5.36 -7.06
CA ILE A 126 4.88 -4.61 -7.83
C ILE A 126 4.28 -3.47 -7.00
N VAL A 127 3.77 -3.79 -5.80
CA VAL A 127 2.99 -2.87 -4.97
C VAL A 127 3.87 -1.73 -4.46
N ASP A 128 5.02 -2.06 -3.86
CA ASP A 128 5.84 -1.06 -3.18
C ASP A 128 6.63 -0.20 -4.17
N THR A 129 7.02 -0.72 -5.35
CA THR A 129 7.60 0.12 -6.42
C THR A 129 6.65 1.24 -6.79
N CYS A 130 5.38 0.90 -7.06
CA CYS A 130 4.38 1.89 -7.45
C CYS A 130 4.07 2.87 -6.31
N LYS A 131 3.96 2.39 -5.06
CA LYS A 131 3.70 3.25 -3.90
C LYS A 131 4.83 4.23 -3.62
N ILE A 132 6.08 3.79 -3.69
CA ILE A 132 7.26 4.64 -3.47
C ILE A 132 7.28 5.74 -4.53
N LEU A 133 7.19 5.37 -5.81
CA LEU A 133 7.19 6.34 -6.92
C LEU A 133 6.02 7.32 -6.82
N TYR A 134 4.81 6.84 -6.49
CA TYR A 134 3.64 7.68 -6.25
C TYR A 134 3.84 8.67 -5.10
N ARG A 135 4.34 8.18 -3.95
CA ARG A 135 4.53 9.00 -2.74
C ARG A 135 5.51 10.15 -2.98
N HIS A 136 6.53 9.91 -3.78
CA HIS A 136 7.53 10.91 -4.17
C HIS A 136 7.15 11.72 -5.42
N ARG A 137 5.94 11.53 -5.97
CA ARG A 137 5.43 12.24 -7.15
C ARG A 137 6.33 12.06 -8.40
N LEU A 138 6.99 10.91 -8.52
CA LEU A 138 7.85 10.57 -9.65
C LEU A 138 7.00 9.98 -10.81
N TRP A 139 6.15 10.82 -11.39
CA TRP A 139 5.07 10.40 -12.31
C TRP A 139 5.54 9.69 -13.57
N GLU A 140 6.57 10.20 -14.23
CA GLU A 140 7.13 9.57 -15.44
C GLU A 140 7.68 8.18 -15.12
N ARG A 141 8.53 8.08 -14.09
CA ARG A 141 9.08 6.80 -13.60
C ARG A 141 7.99 5.84 -13.14
N LEU A 142 6.90 6.34 -12.55
CA LEU A 142 5.73 5.52 -12.17
C LEU A 142 5.08 4.89 -13.41
N ALA A 143 4.88 5.65 -14.48
CA ALA A 143 4.31 5.13 -15.72
C ALA A 143 5.23 4.12 -16.42
N GLU A 144 6.54 4.41 -16.47
CA GLU A 144 7.55 3.49 -17.01
C GLU A 144 7.59 2.18 -16.21
N ALA A 145 7.64 2.28 -14.88
CA ALA A 145 7.60 1.11 -14.00
C ALA A 145 6.31 0.32 -14.17
N GLY A 146 5.15 0.99 -14.26
CA GLY A 146 3.86 0.36 -14.53
C GLY A 146 3.90 -0.47 -15.82
N THR A 147 4.43 0.11 -16.89
CA THR A 147 4.59 -0.57 -18.19
C THR A 147 5.51 -1.79 -18.07
N ALA A 148 6.69 -1.63 -17.46
CA ALA A 148 7.67 -2.70 -17.31
C ALA A 148 7.13 -3.84 -16.42
N LEU A 149 6.43 -3.52 -15.33
CA LEU A 149 5.83 -4.49 -14.43
C LEU A 149 4.71 -5.29 -15.12
N LEU A 150 3.85 -4.64 -15.92
CA LEU A 150 2.81 -5.32 -16.69
C LEU A 150 3.39 -6.22 -17.79
N ALA A 151 4.49 -5.82 -18.41
CA ALA A 151 5.19 -6.66 -19.39
C ALA A 151 5.82 -7.90 -18.71
N ARG A 152 6.38 -7.72 -17.52
CA ARG A 152 7.03 -8.81 -16.76
C ARG A 152 6.02 -9.77 -16.10
N TYR A 153 4.89 -9.24 -15.62
CA TYR A 153 3.86 -10.00 -14.89
C TYR A 153 2.48 -9.79 -15.53
N PRO A 154 2.23 -10.37 -16.71
CA PRO A 154 0.98 -10.13 -17.44
C PRO A 154 -0.27 -10.64 -16.71
N ASP A 155 -0.12 -11.64 -15.83
CA ASP A 155 -1.16 -12.26 -15.00
C ASP A 155 -1.68 -11.34 -13.88
N VAL A 156 -1.00 -10.22 -13.62
CA VAL A 156 -1.38 -9.27 -12.56
C VAL A 156 -2.52 -8.33 -12.99
N ARG A 157 -2.87 -8.32 -14.28
CA ARG A 157 -4.04 -7.60 -14.79
C ARG A 157 -5.30 -8.13 -14.11
N GLY A 158 -5.92 -7.33 -13.24
CA GLY A 158 -7.21 -7.65 -12.63
C GLY A 158 -7.19 -8.43 -11.32
N THR A 159 -6.02 -8.66 -10.67
CA THR A 159 -5.94 -9.36 -9.37
C THR A 159 -5.32 -8.51 -8.26
N GLY A 160 -6.13 -8.09 -7.27
CA GLY A 160 -5.68 -7.33 -6.10
C GLY A 160 -5.51 -5.81 -6.35
N PRO A 161 -5.05 -5.02 -5.37
CA PRO A 161 -4.94 -3.57 -5.55
C PRO A 161 -3.98 -3.28 -6.72
N HIS A 162 -4.53 -2.66 -7.75
CA HIS A 162 -4.06 -2.74 -9.14
C HIS A 162 -2.88 -1.82 -9.46
N HIS A 163 -1.86 -1.79 -8.59
CA HIS A 163 -0.84 -0.75 -8.58
C HIS A 163 -0.11 -0.56 -9.92
N ALA A 164 0.26 -1.62 -10.66
CA ALA A 164 0.95 -1.45 -11.95
C ALA A 164 0.03 -1.01 -13.10
N ALA A 165 -1.22 -1.48 -13.13
CA ALA A 165 -2.21 -1.05 -14.13
C ALA A 165 -2.73 0.36 -13.84
N GLU A 166 -2.87 0.70 -12.57
CA GLU A 166 -3.22 2.02 -12.07
C GLU A 166 -2.08 3.03 -12.25
N ALA A 167 -0.82 2.60 -12.13
CA ALA A 167 0.36 3.46 -12.27
C ALA A 167 0.38 4.25 -13.58
N LEU A 168 -0.09 3.66 -14.69
CA LEU A 168 -0.19 4.35 -15.97
C LEU A 168 -1.18 5.52 -15.93
N TRP A 169 -2.28 5.35 -15.20
CA TRP A 169 -3.31 6.38 -15.00
C TRP A 169 -2.92 7.43 -13.96
N LEU A 170 -1.98 7.10 -13.07
CA LEU A 170 -1.43 8.05 -12.11
C LEU A 170 -0.28 8.87 -12.69
N GLY A 171 0.60 8.24 -13.47
CA GLY A 171 1.83 8.84 -13.99
C GLY A 171 1.71 9.43 -15.39
N ALA A 172 0.84 8.87 -16.23
CA ALA A 172 0.76 9.21 -17.66
C ALA A 172 -0.68 9.17 -18.20
N ALA A 173 -1.66 9.63 -17.41
CA ALA A 173 -3.08 9.65 -17.78
C ALA A 173 -3.35 10.24 -19.17
N ALA A 174 -2.66 11.33 -19.53
CA ALA A 174 -2.79 12.03 -20.81
C ALA A 174 -2.47 11.14 -22.03
N GLN A 175 -1.63 10.12 -21.83
CA GLN A 175 -1.17 9.22 -22.88
C GLN A 175 -2.01 7.94 -22.94
N GLN A 176 -2.92 7.74 -21.97
CA GLN A 176 -3.80 6.60 -21.96
C GLN A 176 -5.03 6.86 -22.83
N PRO A 177 -5.51 5.84 -23.59
CA PRO A 177 -6.80 5.96 -24.27
C PRO A 177 -7.90 6.13 -23.22
N PRO A 178 -8.90 7.01 -23.42
CA PRO A 178 -9.98 7.23 -22.45
C PRO A 178 -10.57 5.89 -21.97
N PRO A 179 -10.78 5.70 -20.66
CA PRO A 179 -11.34 4.45 -20.17
C PRO A 179 -12.76 4.28 -20.71
N ASP A 180 -13.12 3.05 -21.08
CA ASP A 180 -14.47 2.73 -21.54
C ASP A 180 -15.45 2.79 -20.37
N ALA A 181 -16.38 3.74 -20.39
CA ALA A 181 -17.41 3.88 -19.37
C ALA A 181 -18.34 2.66 -19.29
N ASN A 182 -18.53 1.93 -20.40
CA ASN A 182 -19.34 0.72 -20.44
C ASN A 182 -18.66 -0.46 -19.72
N ALA A 183 -17.36 -0.37 -19.43
CA ALA A 183 -16.66 -1.39 -18.63
C ALA A 183 -17.18 -1.47 -17.19
N LEU A 184 -17.91 -0.45 -16.74
CA LEU A 184 -18.60 -0.47 -15.45
C LEU A 184 -19.83 -1.41 -15.43
N ASP A 185 -20.36 -1.78 -16.60
CA ASP A 185 -21.55 -2.63 -16.74
C ASP A 185 -21.20 -4.13 -16.87
N GLY A 186 -19.90 -4.46 -16.92
CA GLY A 186 -19.41 -5.83 -17.11
C GLY A 186 -19.30 -6.66 -15.83
N ALA A 187 -19.34 -7.98 -15.94
CA ALA A 187 -18.79 -8.89 -14.92
C ALA A 187 -17.39 -9.36 -15.40
N PRO A 188 -16.36 -9.49 -14.53
CA PRO A 188 -16.38 -9.66 -13.06
C PRO A 188 -16.09 -8.38 -12.22
N VAL A 189 -16.49 -8.39 -10.94
CA VAL A 189 -16.38 -7.25 -9.96
C VAL A 189 -15.02 -6.56 -9.94
N GLN A 190 -13.91 -7.31 -10.04
CA GLN A 190 -12.57 -6.70 -10.03
C GLN A 190 -12.28 -5.88 -11.28
N ALA A 191 -12.79 -6.29 -12.45
CA ALA A 191 -12.67 -5.52 -13.68
C ALA A 191 -13.46 -4.22 -13.58
N VAL A 192 -14.68 -4.27 -13.01
CA VAL A 192 -15.51 -3.08 -12.76
C VAL A 192 -14.80 -2.11 -11.82
N ARG A 193 -14.26 -2.61 -10.69
CA ARG A 193 -13.54 -1.77 -9.71
C ARG A 193 -12.29 -1.14 -10.32
N LEU A 194 -11.56 -1.87 -11.17
CA LEU A 194 -10.44 -1.31 -11.92
C LEU A 194 -10.90 -0.23 -12.91
N ALA A 195 -11.96 -0.48 -13.69
CA ALA A 195 -12.51 0.52 -14.60
C ALA A 195 -12.97 1.78 -13.87
N PHE A 196 -13.63 1.62 -12.71
CA PHE A 196 -14.02 2.73 -11.84
C PHE A 196 -12.80 3.55 -11.40
N LEU A 197 -11.73 2.88 -10.96
CA LEU A 197 -10.48 3.52 -10.54
C LEU A 197 -9.81 4.28 -11.70
N GLN A 198 -9.78 3.68 -12.90
CA GLN A 198 -9.24 4.32 -14.11
C GLN A 198 -10.06 5.56 -14.50
N LEU A 199 -11.40 5.47 -14.46
CA LEU A 199 -12.30 6.60 -14.68
C LEU A 199 -12.14 7.67 -13.61
N MET A 200 -11.93 7.31 -12.35
CA MET A 200 -11.66 8.27 -11.27
C MET A 200 -10.37 9.06 -11.54
N HIS A 201 -9.27 8.39 -11.91
CA HIS A 201 -8.01 9.05 -12.25
C HIS A 201 -8.13 9.89 -13.53
N HIS A 202 -8.83 9.39 -14.55
CA HIS A 202 -9.15 10.15 -15.75
C HIS A 202 -9.93 11.43 -15.41
N THR A 203 -10.92 11.35 -14.49
CA THR A 203 -11.69 12.52 -14.01
C THR A 203 -10.77 13.58 -13.41
N ALA A 204 -9.87 13.16 -12.51
CA ALA A 204 -8.92 14.07 -11.87
C ALA A 204 -8.01 14.74 -12.92
N HIS A 205 -7.54 13.97 -13.89
CA HIS A 205 -6.71 14.48 -14.97
C HIS A 205 -7.45 15.48 -15.88
N LEU A 206 -8.71 15.21 -16.25
CA LEU A 206 -9.55 16.15 -16.99
C LEU A 206 -9.69 17.49 -16.25
N ALA A 207 -9.85 17.43 -14.91
CA ALA A 207 -9.93 18.62 -14.07
C ALA A 207 -8.61 19.41 -14.10
N ASP A 208 -7.47 18.72 -13.98
CA ASP A 208 -6.13 19.33 -14.01
C ASP A 208 -5.82 19.97 -15.37
N LEU A 209 -6.31 19.41 -16.48
CA LEU A 209 -6.20 19.98 -17.83
C LEU A 209 -7.18 21.14 -18.11
N GLY A 210 -8.02 21.52 -17.15
CA GLY A 210 -9.01 22.57 -17.33
C GLY A 210 -10.24 22.15 -18.16
N ARG A 211 -10.42 20.86 -18.47
CA ARG A 211 -11.61 20.30 -19.12
C ARG A 211 -12.75 20.15 -18.11
N ARG A 212 -13.11 21.25 -17.46
CA ARG A 212 -13.95 21.31 -16.25
C ARG A 212 -15.31 20.65 -16.45
N GLU A 213 -16.00 20.93 -17.55
CA GLU A 213 -17.33 20.36 -17.79
C GLU A 213 -17.31 18.84 -17.94
N GLU A 214 -16.27 18.31 -18.60
CA GLU A 214 -16.11 16.87 -18.79
C GLU A 214 -15.76 16.18 -17.47
N ALA A 215 -14.84 16.75 -16.69
CA ALA A 215 -14.52 16.28 -15.36
C ALA A 215 -15.77 16.25 -14.47
N VAL A 216 -16.59 17.30 -14.50
CA VAL A 216 -17.83 17.38 -13.71
C VAL A 216 -18.84 16.32 -14.15
N ARG A 217 -19.08 16.16 -15.46
CA ARG A 217 -20.00 15.11 -15.97
C ARG A 217 -19.55 13.72 -15.55
N GLN A 218 -18.25 13.41 -15.70
CA GLN A 218 -17.71 12.10 -15.36
C GLN A 218 -17.74 11.86 -13.85
N ALA A 219 -17.34 12.84 -13.03
CA ALA A 219 -17.41 12.75 -11.58
C ALA A 219 -18.84 12.49 -11.09
N ALA A 220 -19.83 13.25 -11.60
CA ALA A 220 -21.24 13.07 -11.25
C ALA A 220 -21.76 11.69 -11.67
N SER A 221 -21.38 11.20 -12.85
CA SER A 221 -21.74 9.85 -13.31
C SER A 221 -21.15 8.76 -12.41
N LEU A 222 -19.90 8.89 -11.98
CA LEU A 222 -19.26 7.92 -11.08
C LEU A 222 -19.86 7.96 -9.68
N LEU A 223 -20.16 9.15 -9.15
CA LEU A 223 -20.84 9.31 -7.85
C LEU A 223 -22.24 8.70 -7.85
N ALA A 224 -22.98 8.82 -8.96
CA ALA A 224 -24.29 8.19 -9.12
C ALA A 224 -24.24 6.65 -9.19
N ARG A 225 -23.07 6.09 -9.51
CA ARG A 225 -22.81 4.65 -9.57
C ARG A 225 -22.04 4.13 -8.36
N ALA A 226 -22.24 4.76 -7.20
CA ALA A 226 -21.54 4.38 -5.98
C ALA A 226 -21.88 2.97 -5.49
N ASP A 227 -22.97 2.36 -5.96
CA ASP A 227 -23.35 0.96 -5.75
C ASP A 227 -22.29 -0.04 -6.25
N ILE A 228 -21.50 0.35 -7.25
CA ILE A 228 -20.33 -0.44 -7.70
C ILE A 228 -19.30 -0.63 -6.57
N LEU A 229 -19.30 0.28 -5.60
CA LEU A 229 -18.43 0.25 -4.43
C LEU A 229 -19.03 -0.56 -3.28
N ASP A 230 -20.13 -1.28 -3.52
CA ASP A 230 -20.68 -2.20 -2.54
C ASP A 230 -19.83 -3.49 -2.46
N GLY A 231 -20.02 -4.18 -1.33
CA GLY A 231 -19.35 -5.44 -1.03
C GLY A 231 -18.00 -5.30 -0.32
N SER A 232 -17.29 -6.41 -0.21
CA SER A 232 -16.10 -6.47 0.63
C SER A 232 -14.88 -5.82 -0.03
N PHE A 233 -14.21 -4.97 0.74
CA PHE A 233 -12.90 -4.41 0.46
C PHE A 233 -11.95 -4.80 1.60
N THR A 234 -10.65 -4.91 1.30
CA THR A 234 -9.63 -5.13 2.33
C THR A 234 -9.64 -4.04 3.41
N SER A 235 -9.96 -2.81 3.03
CA SER A 235 -10.24 -1.73 3.97
C SER A 235 -11.68 -1.25 3.76
N PRO A 236 -12.52 -1.22 4.82
CA PRO A 236 -13.88 -0.68 4.72
C PRO A 236 -13.90 0.81 4.37
N MET A 237 -12.76 1.50 4.50
CA MET A 237 -12.60 2.92 4.14
C MET A 237 -12.39 3.16 2.64
N THR A 238 -12.18 2.11 1.85
CA THR A 238 -11.85 2.26 0.41
C THR A 238 -12.93 3.05 -0.35
N PRO A 239 -14.24 2.74 -0.22
CA PRO A 239 -15.28 3.51 -0.90
C PRO A 239 -15.28 5.00 -0.54
N LEU A 240 -15.10 5.32 0.75
CA LEU A 240 -15.05 6.70 1.23
C LEU A 240 -13.86 7.47 0.66
N ARG A 241 -12.69 6.85 0.56
CA ARG A 241 -11.50 7.45 -0.08
C ARG A 241 -11.71 7.71 -1.56
N TRP A 242 -12.41 6.83 -2.27
CA TRP A 242 -12.71 7.03 -3.69
C TRP A 242 -13.72 8.17 -3.91
N ARG A 243 -14.77 8.25 -3.07
CA ARG A 243 -15.71 9.38 -3.07
C ARG A 243 -15.01 10.71 -2.79
N ALA A 244 -14.10 10.74 -1.81
CA ALA A 244 -13.26 11.92 -1.54
C ALA A 244 -12.44 12.35 -2.77
N SER A 245 -11.83 11.41 -3.49
CA SER A 245 -11.06 11.69 -4.71
C SER A 245 -11.93 12.28 -5.84
N LEU A 246 -13.16 11.79 -6.00
CA LEU A 246 -14.12 12.37 -6.96
C LEU A 246 -14.55 13.78 -6.55
N ALA A 247 -14.79 14.01 -5.26
CA ALA A 247 -15.08 15.34 -4.74
C ALA A 247 -13.90 16.30 -4.92
N ASP A 248 -12.66 15.84 -4.74
CA ASP A 248 -11.46 16.63 -5.05
C ASP A 248 -11.40 17.03 -6.53
N SER A 249 -11.79 16.12 -7.43
CA SER A 249 -11.86 16.41 -8.87
C SER A 249 -12.91 17.50 -9.16
N LEU A 250 -14.07 17.46 -8.48
CA LEU A 250 -15.10 18.49 -8.56
C LEU A 250 -14.61 19.85 -8.02
N LEU A 251 -13.88 19.86 -6.90
CA LEU A 251 -13.26 21.07 -6.35
C LEU A 251 -12.27 21.69 -7.35
N ARG A 252 -11.39 20.89 -7.96
CA ARG A 252 -10.44 21.34 -8.99
C ARG A 252 -11.16 21.89 -10.24
N ALA A 253 -12.31 21.31 -10.58
CA ALA A 253 -13.17 21.80 -11.65
C ALA A 253 -13.98 23.06 -11.26
N GLY A 254 -13.85 23.57 -10.02
CA GLY A 254 -14.53 24.77 -9.53
C GLY A 254 -15.99 24.56 -9.11
N ARG A 255 -16.39 23.32 -8.83
CA ARG A 255 -17.77 22.95 -8.46
C ARG A 255 -17.89 22.58 -6.99
N MET A 256 -17.69 23.57 -6.13
CA MET A 256 -17.84 23.42 -4.68
C MET A 256 -19.26 22.97 -4.28
N ASP A 257 -20.26 23.48 -4.99
CA ASP A 257 -21.68 23.12 -4.81
C ASP A 257 -21.95 21.62 -4.97
N LEU A 258 -21.16 20.92 -5.79
CA LEU A 258 -21.26 19.48 -5.99
C LEU A 258 -20.31 18.69 -5.08
N ALA A 259 -19.17 19.26 -4.72
CA ALA A 259 -18.15 18.59 -3.90
C ALA A 259 -18.51 18.57 -2.42
N GLU A 260 -19.03 19.69 -1.88
CA GLU A 260 -19.28 19.87 -0.44
C GLU A 260 -20.23 18.82 0.16
N PRO A 261 -21.35 18.42 -0.49
CA PRO A 261 -22.21 17.37 0.05
C PRO A 261 -21.49 16.02 0.18
N VAL A 262 -20.68 15.67 -0.83
CA VAL A 262 -19.91 14.41 -0.84
C VAL A 262 -18.83 14.43 0.22
N LEU A 263 -18.07 15.53 0.34
CA LEU A 263 -17.05 15.70 1.37
C LEU A 263 -17.66 15.65 2.78
N SER A 264 -18.83 16.25 2.97
CA SER A 264 -19.53 16.20 4.25
C SER A 264 -19.94 14.77 4.61
N GLU A 265 -20.51 14.01 3.69
CA GLU A 265 -20.82 12.59 3.93
C GLU A 265 -19.57 11.78 4.28
N VAL A 266 -18.48 11.97 3.53
CA VAL A 266 -17.20 11.31 3.82
C VAL A 266 -16.67 11.72 5.19
N HIS A 267 -16.75 13.00 5.56
CA HIS A 267 -16.30 13.49 6.86
C HIS A 267 -16.99 12.74 8.02
N HIS A 268 -18.32 12.62 7.95
CA HIS A 268 -19.11 11.87 8.94
C HIS A 268 -18.76 10.38 8.99
N GLY A 269 -18.51 9.76 7.82
CA GLY A 269 -18.14 8.35 7.73
C GLY A 269 -16.67 8.04 8.04
N SER A 270 -15.79 9.06 8.12
CA SER A 270 -14.33 8.89 8.15
C SER A 270 -13.71 8.79 9.53
N GLY A 271 -14.50 8.75 10.62
CA GLY A 271 -13.96 8.73 11.99
C GLY A 271 -12.99 7.58 12.31
N GLY A 272 -13.00 6.49 11.53
CA GLY A 272 -12.04 5.39 11.64
C GLY A 272 -10.73 5.56 10.83
N ASP A 273 -10.54 6.67 10.13
CA ASP A 273 -9.37 6.97 9.29
C ASP A 273 -8.94 8.43 9.49
N SER A 274 -8.12 8.67 10.50
CA SER A 274 -7.73 10.03 10.89
C SER A 274 -7.07 10.84 9.77
N PRO A 275 -6.16 10.29 8.93
CA PRO A 275 -5.63 11.00 7.78
C PRO A 275 -6.70 11.44 6.78
N LEU A 276 -7.66 10.56 6.47
CA LEU A 276 -8.79 10.92 5.60
C LEU A 276 -9.65 12.00 6.26
N HIS A 277 -10.07 11.80 7.51
CA HIS A 277 -10.92 12.72 8.25
C HIS A 277 -10.32 14.13 8.30
N ARG A 278 -9.03 14.25 8.64
CA ARG A 278 -8.29 15.50 8.69
C ARG A 278 -8.22 16.18 7.32
N GLY A 279 -7.85 15.42 6.28
CA GLY A 279 -7.78 15.96 4.92
C GLY A 279 -9.12 16.51 4.43
N ILE A 280 -10.23 15.87 4.80
CA ILE A 280 -11.57 16.35 4.46
C ILE A 280 -11.95 17.58 5.28
N ALA A 281 -11.62 17.60 6.58
CA ALA A 281 -11.85 18.76 7.45
C ALA A 281 -11.17 20.03 6.89
N GLU A 282 -9.90 19.89 6.48
CA GLU A 282 -9.14 20.98 5.85
C GLU A 282 -9.82 21.52 4.57
N ARG A 283 -10.33 20.64 3.70
CA ARG A 283 -11.04 21.03 2.48
C ARG A 283 -12.36 21.74 2.74
N LEU A 284 -13.06 21.32 3.80
CA LEU A 284 -14.32 21.92 4.25
C LEU A 284 -14.12 23.18 5.11
N GLY A 285 -12.88 23.50 5.50
CA GLY A 285 -12.59 24.62 6.40
C GLY A 285 -13.12 24.41 7.82
N VAL A 286 -13.34 23.17 8.25
CA VAL A 286 -13.80 22.84 9.60
C VAL A 286 -12.64 22.39 10.50
N PRO A 287 -12.69 22.62 11.82
CA PRO A 287 -11.63 22.19 12.73
C PRO A 287 -11.51 20.66 12.71
N ALA A 288 -10.30 20.15 12.45
CA ALA A 288 -10.01 18.74 12.68
C ALA A 288 -10.00 18.48 14.20
N GLN A 289 -10.78 17.51 14.67
CA GLN A 289 -10.68 17.08 16.06
C GLN A 289 -9.29 16.48 16.32
N GLU A 290 -8.66 16.85 17.44
CA GLU A 290 -7.38 16.27 17.85
C GLU A 290 -7.56 14.78 18.17
N GLU A 291 -6.68 13.96 17.60
CA GLU A 291 -6.65 12.53 17.90
C GLU A 291 -6.25 12.29 19.36
N PRO A 292 -6.90 11.34 20.06
CA PRO A 292 -6.36 10.82 21.30
C PRO A 292 -4.98 10.21 21.04
N ARG A 293 -3.92 10.73 21.66
CA ARG A 293 -2.57 10.15 21.68
C ARG A 293 -2.50 8.85 22.53
N ALA A 294 -3.57 8.07 22.57
CA ALA A 294 -3.62 6.83 23.33
C ALA A 294 -2.81 5.74 22.60
N GLY A 295 -1.98 4.99 23.35
CA GLY A 295 -1.29 3.78 22.85
C GLY A 295 0.20 3.92 22.54
N ARG A 296 0.82 5.12 22.60
CA ARG A 296 2.28 5.26 22.38
C ARG A 296 3.10 4.61 23.49
N GLU A 297 2.76 4.88 24.75
CA GLU A 297 3.47 4.31 25.91
C GLU A 297 3.32 2.79 25.96
N GLU A 298 2.12 2.28 25.68
CA GLU A 298 1.85 0.84 25.56
C GLU A 298 2.66 0.20 24.41
N THR A 299 2.74 0.87 23.25
CA THR A 299 3.55 0.40 22.10
C THR A 299 5.04 0.34 22.46
N LEU A 300 5.56 1.34 23.17
CA LEU A 300 6.97 1.38 23.60
C LEU A 300 7.27 0.28 24.63
N ALA A 301 6.36 0.03 25.57
CA ALA A 301 6.51 -1.05 26.53
C ALA A 301 6.51 -2.43 25.85
N LEU A 302 5.63 -2.64 24.86
CA LEU A 302 5.58 -3.86 24.07
C LEU A 302 6.83 -4.03 23.18
N ALA A 303 7.34 -2.94 22.61
CA ALA A 303 8.56 -2.96 21.81
C ALA A 303 9.77 -3.45 22.62
N GLY A 304 9.91 -3.02 23.87
CA GLY A 304 10.96 -3.52 24.77
C GLY A 304 10.88 -5.04 24.97
N GLN A 305 9.70 -5.56 25.31
CA GLN A 305 9.50 -7.00 25.53
C GLN A 305 9.79 -7.86 24.29
N VAL A 306 9.47 -7.34 23.10
CA VAL A 306 9.74 -8.04 21.84
C VAL A 306 11.23 -8.01 21.52
N LEU A 307 11.89 -6.85 21.65
CA LEU A 307 13.33 -6.72 21.42
C LEU A 307 14.13 -7.66 22.33
N ASP A 308 13.78 -7.76 23.61
CA ASP A 308 14.46 -8.65 24.57
C ASP A 308 14.40 -10.14 24.17
N ARG A 309 13.43 -10.56 23.36
CA ARG A 309 13.36 -11.93 22.83
C ARG A 309 14.05 -12.12 21.49
N LEU A 310 14.17 -11.06 20.71
CA LEU A 310 14.81 -11.10 19.39
C LEU A 310 16.34 -11.04 19.48
N THR A 311 16.90 -10.51 20.58
CA THR A 311 18.34 -10.48 20.86
C THR A 311 18.80 -11.79 21.50
#